data_AF-A0A925AP56-F1
#
_entry.id   AF-A0A925AP56-F1
#
_cell.length_a   1.000
_cell.length_b   1.000
_cell.length_c   1.000
_cell.angle_alpha   90.00
_cell.angle_beta   90.00
_cell.angle_gamma   90.00
#
_symmetry.space_group_name_H-M   'P 1'
#
loop_
_entity.id
_entity.type
_entity.pdbx_description
1 polymer ?
#
loop_
_entity_poly.entity_id
_entity_poly.type
_entity_poly.pdbx_seq_one_letter_code
_entity_poly.pdbx_strand_id
1 'polypeptide(L)'
;MSSQPAIYPRPASDFGIGSIACIVPQVQTDVDEHLESLQEKISHLTLELNMLRRRDDHVSGLMDRLDQEQRLAARLQRDFLPKKFPTLGQVGFEALYRPAGYVSGDMYDAMRLDESHVGFYVADAVGHGMPAALLSMFMKNALVTKDIIPGGYRLLTPAETMSRLNNSLCE
;
A
#
# COMPACT_ATOMS: atom_id res chain seq x y z
N MET A 1 89.58 68.94 28.45
CA MET A 1 90.60 67.93 28.79
C MET A 1 89.92 66.78 29.48
N SER A 2 90.12 65.55 28.95
CA SER A 2 89.99 64.25 29.63
C SER A 2 88.58 63.83 30.10
N SER A 3 88.04 62.63 29.87
CA SER A 3 88.45 61.40 29.18
C SER A 3 87.25 60.43 29.18
N GLN A 4 87.13 59.60 28.14
CA GLN A 4 86.24 58.42 28.02
C GLN A 4 86.86 57.19 28.74
N PRO A 5 86.17 56.04 29.03
CA PRO A 5 85.55 55.18 27.99
C PRO A 5 84.30 54.30 28.32
N ALA A 6 83.68 53.85 27.21
CA ALA A 6 82.78 52.73 26.82
C ALA A 6 82.15 51.71 27.81
N ILE A 7 80.94 51.19 27.44
CA ILE A 7 80.54 49.77 27.16
C ILE A 7 78.99 49.65 26.94
N TYR A 8 78.51 48.97 25.87
CA TYR A 8 77.11 48.49 25.60
C TYR A 8 76.94 47.02 26.13
N PRO A 9 75.74 46.40 26.38
CA PRO A 9 74.53 46.34 25.53
C PRO A 9 73.12 46.40 26.24
N ARG A 10 72.03 46.42 25.44
CA ARG A 10 70.58 46.45 25.83
C ARG A 10 70.11 45.17 26.56
N PRO A 11 68.93 45.15 27.25
CA PRO A 11 67.74 44.56 26.62
C PRO A 11 66.37 45.18 27.01
N ALA A 12 65.34 44.56 26.42
CA ALA A 12 63.95 44.93 26.22
C ALA A 12 63.04 45.12 27.45
N SER A 13 61.98 45.91 27.25
CA SER A 13 60.71 45.78 27.98
C SER A 13 59.54 46.15 27.06
N ASP A 14 59.12 45.19 26.24
CA ASP A 14 57.79 45.16 25.61
C ASP A 14 56.94 44.19 26.45
N PHE A 15 55.88 44.69 27.07
CA PHE A 15 54.90 43.82 27.76
C PHE A 15 53.49 44.35 27.55
N GLY A 16 52.71 43.61 26.76
CA GLY A 16 51.39 43.16 27.20
C GLY A 16 50.14 43.96 26.81
N ILE A 17 49.94 44.35 25.55
CA ILE A 17 48.60 44.71 25.02
C ILE A 17 48.26 44.00 23.69
N GLY A 18 49.26 43.44 22.98
CA GLY A 18 49.04 42.73 21.71
C GLY A 18 48.20 41.44 21.81
N SER A 19 48.03 40.89 23.01
CA SER A 19 47.37 39.59 23.22
C SER A 19 45.85 39.67 23.18
N ILE A 20 45.24 40.80 23.56
CA ILE A 20 43.77 40.93 23.65
C ILE A 20 43.17 41.46 22.34
N ALA A 21 43.90 42.30 21.60
CA ALA A 21 43.46 42.88 20.33
C ALA A 21 43.31 41.85 19.19
N CYS A 22 43.99 40.70 19.27
CA CYS A 22 43.83 39.59 18.33
C CYS A 22 42.61 38.71 18.65
N ILE A 23 42.20 38.64 19.93
CA ILE A 23 41.14 37.73 20.38
C ILE A 23 39.76 38.22 19.93
N VAL A 24 39.51 39.54 19.97
CA VAL A 24 38.21 40.11 19.59
C VAL A 24 37.82 39.84 18.12
N PRO A 25 38.68 40.08 17.11
CA PRO A 25 38.35 39.72 15.73
C PRO A 25 38.34 38.22 15.48
N GLN A 26 39.18 37.41 16.15
CA GLN A 26 39.21 35.95 15.99
C GLN A 26 37.92 35.27 16.50
N VAL A 27 37.38 35.71 17.64
CA VAL A 27 36.11 35.19 18.17
C VAL A 27 34.93 35.59 17.29
N GLN A 28 34.98 36.77 16.67
CA GLN A 28 33.92 37.24 15.78
C GLN A 28 33.88 36.44 14.46
N THR A 29 35.04 36.16 13.86
CA THR A 29 35.13 35.34 12.62
C THR A 29 34.75 33.88 12.84
N ASP A 30 35.09 33.28 13.98
CA ASP A 30 34.71 31.89 14.30
C ASP A 30 33.18 31.73 14.45
N VAL A 31 32.51 32.73 15.05
CA VAL A 31 31.05 32.72 15.21
C VAL A 31 30.34 32.92 13.87
N ASP A 32 30.85 33.81 13.02
CA ASP A 32 30.28 34.07 11.69
C ASP A 32 30.45 32.84 10.75
N GLU A 33 31.62 32.18 10.75
CA GLU A 33 31.82 30.93 9.98
C GLU A 33 30.92 29.78 10.45
N HIS A 34 30.73 29.64 11.77
CA HIS A 34 29.83 28.62 12.31
C HIS A 34 28.36 28.90 11.96
N LEU A 35 27.95 30.17 11.94
CA LEU A 35 26.60 30.57 11.56
C LEU A 35 26.33 30.29 10.08
N GLU A 36 27.29 30.55 9.19
CA GLU A 36 27.20 30.19 7.77
C GLU A 36 27.13 28.67 7.57
N SER A 37 27.97 27.88 8.26
CA SER A 37 27.90 26.41 8.20
C SER A 37 26.56 25.86 8.68
N LEU A 38 25.99 26.44 9.74
CA LEU A 38 24.66 26.07 10.23
C LEU A 38 23.56 26.43 9.23
N GLN A 39 23.64 27.61 8.61
CA GLN A 39 22.68 28.02 7.57
C GLN A 39 22.75 27.11 6.34
N GLU A 40 23.94 26.70 5.93
CA GLU A 40 24.14 25.75 4.83
C GLU A 40 23.55 24.38 5.18
N LYS A 41 23.82 23.87 6.38
CA LYS A 41 23.23 22.61 6.89
C LYS A 41 21.70 22.67 6.98
N ILE A 42 21.14 23.77 7.48
CA ILE A 42 19.69 23.98 7.54
C ILE A 42 19.10 24.00 6.13
N SER A 43 19.75 24.68 5.18
CA SER A 43 19.30 24.76 3.79
C SER A 43 19.34 23.38 3.12
N HIS A 44 20.44 22.64 3.31
CA HIS A 44 20.59 21.27 2.83
C HIS A 44 19.51 20.35 3.39
N LEU A 45 19.31 20.37 4.72
CA LEU A 45 18.31 19.52 5.37
C LEU A 45 16.88 19.90 4.96
N THR A 46 16.61 21.20 4.76
CA THR A 46 15.31 21.67 4.27
C THR A 46 15.03 21.16 2.86
N LEU A 47 16.03 21.13 1.98
CA LEU A 47 15.89 20.52 0.65
C LEU A 47 15.63 19.02 0.74
N GLU A 48 16.35 18.31 1.61
CA GLU A 48 16.19 16.88 1.82
C GLU A 48 14.79 16.53 2.35
N LEU A 49 14.29 17.27 3.33
CA LEU A 49 12.92 17.11 3.86
C LEU A 49 11.86 17.36 2.78
N ASN A 50 12.06 18.38 1.93
CA ASN A 50 11.13 18.64 0.83
C ASN A 50 11.12 17.51 -0.21
N MET A 51 12.28 16.89 -0.47
CA MET A 51 12.37 15.74 -1.37
C MET A 51 11.69 14.49 -0.79
N LEU A 52 11.88 14.22 0.51
CA LEU A 52 11.22 13.12 1.21
C LEU A 52 9.70 13.31 1.21
N ARG A 53 9.23 14.51 1.58
CA ARG A 53 7.80 14.82 1.60
C ARG A 53 7.15 14.65 0.22
N ARG A 54 7.82 15.07 -0.85
CA ARG A 54 7.32 14.84 -2.22
C ARG A 54 7.21 13.36 -2.57
N ARG A 55 8.14 12.52 -2.09
CA ARG A 55 8.06 11.07 -2.28
C ARG A 55 6.90 10.48 -1.51
N ASP A 56 6.71 10.88 -0.26
CA ASP A 56 5.59 10.43 0.57
C ASP A 56 4.25 10.84 -0.05
N ASP A 57 4.11 12.08 -0.50
CA ASP A 57 2.91 12.58 -1.19
C ASP A 57 2.64 11.77 -2.48
N HIS A 58 3.69 11.43 -3.23
CA HIS A 58 3.57 10.62 -4.43
C HIS A 58 3.09 9.19 -4.13
N VAL A 59 3.70 8.54 -3.14
CA VAL A 59 3.31 7.18 -2.70
C VAL A 59 1.90 7.19 -2.14
N SER A 60 1.55 8.17 -1.31
CA SER A 60 0.20 8.33 -0.77
C SER A 60 -0.83 8.47 -1.89
N GLY A 61 -0.55 9.31 -2.89
CA GLY A 61 -1.44 9.47 -4.04
C GLY A 61 -1.61 8.20 -4.88
N LEU A 62 -0.58 7.35 -4.99
CA LEU A 62 -0.69 6.04 -5.63
C LEU A 62 -1.52 5.06 -4.80
N MET A 63 -1.31 5.03 -3.48
CA MET A 63 -2.08 4.20 -2.56
C MET A 63 -3.57 4.56 -2.58
N ASP A 64 -3.90 5.84 -2.60
CA ASP A 64 -5.29 6.32 -2.69
C ASP A 64 -5.98 5.85 -3.98
N ARG A 65 -5.26 5.85 -5.10
CA ARG A 65 -5.79 5.35 -6.39
C ARG A 65 -6.02 3.84 -6.34
N LEU A 66 -5.06 3.08 -5.83
CA LEU A 66 -5.20 1.64 -5.67
C LEU A 66 -6.36 1.28 -4.72
N ASP A 67 -6.54 2.05 -3.65
CA ASP A 67 -7.67 1.90 -2.72
C ASP A 67 -9.01 2.09 -3.44
N GLN A 68 -9.11 3.12 -4.29
CA GLN A 68 -10.31 3.35 -5.11
C GLN A 68 -10.57 2.21 -6.09
N GLU A 69 -9.56 1.71 -6.78
CA GLU A 69 -9.69 0.58 -7.71
C GLU A 69 -10.13 -0.70 -6.98
N GLN A 70 -9.56 -0.99 -5.82
CA GLN A 70 -9.98 -2.15 -5.01
C GLN A 70 -11.42 -2.01 -4.50
N ARG A 71 -11.86 -0.81 -4.11
CA ARG A 71 -13.27 -0.56 -3.74
C ARG A 71 -14.22 -0.79 -4.91
N LEU A 72 -13.83 -0.41 -6.12
CA LEU A 72 -14.63 -0.68 -7.32
C LEU A 72 -14.71 -2.18 -7.61
N ALA A 73 -13.58 -2.88 -7.55
CA ALA A 73 -13.55 -4.34 -7.71
C ALA A 73 -14.41 -5.05 -6.65
N ALA A 74 -14.37 -4.60 -5.39
CA ALA A 74 -15.22 -5.11 -4.31
C ALA A 74 -16.72 -4.95 -4.60
N ARG A 75 -17.12 -3.81 -5.18
CA ARG A 75 -18.51 -3.59 -5.60
C ARG A 75 -18.91 -4.55 -6.71
N LEU A 76 -18.06 -4.69 -7.73
CA LEU A 76 -18.28 -5.65 -8.80
C LEU A 76 -18.42 -7.07 -8.25
N GLN A 77 -17.52 -7.52 -7.37
CA GLN A 77 -17.62 -8.84 -6.74
C GLN A 77 -18.94 -9.04 -5.99
N ARG A 78 -19.39 -8.04 -5.23
CA ARG A 78 -20.68 -8.13 -4.53
C ARG A 78 -21.87 -8.19 -5.48
N ASP A 79 -21.77 -7.55 -6.66
CA ASP A 79 -22.81 -7.65 -7.68
C ASP A 79 -22.89 -9.05 -8.30
N PHE A 80 -21.82 -9.84 -8.25
CA PHE A 80 -21.84 -11.26 -8.62
C PHE A 80 -22.51 -12.15 -7.57
N LEU A 81 -22.66 -11.71 -6.31
CA LEU A 81 -23.36 -12.50 -5.30
C LEU A 81 -24.89 -12.41 -5.48
N PRO A 82 -25.65 -13.46 -5.13
CA PRO A 82 -27.09 -13.44 -5.26
C PRO A 82 -27.71 -12.37 -4.35
N LYS A 83 -28.34 -11.36 -4.96
CA LYS A 83 -29.07 -10.29 -4.23
C LYS A 83 -30.42 -10.75 -3.70
N LYS A 84 -30.97 -11.80 -4.30
CA LYS A 84 -32.23 -12.42 -3.90
C LYS A 84 -32.04 -13.92 -3.95
N PHE A 85 -32.47 -14.58 -2.89
CA PHE A 85 -32.46 -16.02 -2.84
C PHE A 85 -33.69 -16.62 -3.52
N PRO A 86 -33.56 -17.81 -4.12
CA PRO A 86 -34.70 -18.53 -4.65
C PRO A 86 -35.60 -18.99 -3.48
N THR A 87 -36.91 -18.81 -3.63
CA THR A 87 -37.91 -19.39 -2.75
C THR A 87 -38.46 -20.66 -3.39
N LEU A 88 -38.37 -21.79 -2.67
CA LEU A 88 -38.95 -23.05 -3.09
C LEU A 88 -39.69 -23.69 -1.91
N GLY A 89 -41.03 -23.68 -1.98
CA GLY A 89 -41.88 -24.18 -0.89
C GLY A 89 -41.63 -23.45 0.42
N GLN A 90 -41.28 -24.19 1.47
CA GLN A 90 -40.98 -23.66 2.81
C GLN A 90 -39.48 -23.47 3.09
N VAL A 91 -38.61 -23.69 2.09
CA VAL A 91 -37.15 -23.55 2.26
C VAL A 91 -36.76 -22.09 2.05
N GLY A 92 -36.14 -21.49 3.07
CA GLY A 92 -35.54 -20.16 3.03
C GLY A 92 -34.01 -20.24 2.98
N PHE A 93 -33.39 -19.30 2.26
CA PHE A 93 -31.94 -19.15 2.23
C PHE A 93 -31.58 -17.76 2.75
N GLU A 94 -30.55 -17.71 3.57
CA GLU A 94 -29.90 -16.49 4.01
C GLU A 94 -28.39 -16.69 3.95
N ALA A 95 -27.65 -15.62 3.67
CA ALA A 95 -26.20 -15.65 3.71
C ALA A 95 -25.65 -14.36 4.31
N LEU A 96 -24.52 -14.50 5.01
CA LEU A 96 -23.74 -13.40 5.52
C LEU A 96 -22.38 -13.41 4.83
N TYR A 97 -22.08 -12.36 4.05
CA TYR A 97 -20.82 -12.21 3.35
C TYR A 97 -19.95 -11.13 4.00
N ARG A 98 -18.83 -11.53 4.63
CA ARG A 98 -17.91 -10.61 5.31
C ARG A 98 -16.46 -10.87 4.89
N PRO A 99 -15.99 -10.22 3.79
CA PRO A 99 -14.61 -10.35 3.35
C PRO A 99 -13.65 -9.74 4.38
N ALA A 100 -12.44 -10.31 4.51
CA ALA A 100 -11.40 -9.80 5.41
C ALA A 100 -10.74 -8.50 4.90
N GLY A 101 -10.74 -8.29 3.57
CA GLY A 101 -10.29 -7.06 2.91
C GLY A 101 -11.36 -6.49 1.99
N TYR A 102 -10.94 -5.79 0.92
CA TYR A 102 -11.87 -5.28 -0.10
C TYR A 102 -12.61 -6.40 -0.83
N VAL A 103 -11.88 -7.46 -1.21
CA VAL A 103 -12.37 -8.61 -1.98
C VAL A 103 -12.00 -9.93 -1.27
N SER A 104 -12.74 -11.01 -1.51
CA SER A 104 -12.44 -12.35 -0.96
C SER A 104 -12.31 -13.41 -2.05
N GLY A 105 -11.54 -14.47 -1.78
CA GLY A 105 -11.59 -15.70 -2.57
C GLY A 105 -12.91 -16.45 -2.40
N ASP A 106 -13.59 -16.21 -1.28
CA ASP A 106 -14.86 -16.86 -0.98
C ASP A 106 -16.00 -16.31 -1.83
N MET A 107 -16.86 -17.22 -2.28
CA MET A 107 -18.06 -16.88 -3.02
C MET A 107 -19.13 -17.93 -2.75
N TYR A 108 -20.39 -17.54 -2.88
CA TYR A 108 -21.51 -18.46 -2.80
C TYR A 108 -22.54 -18.08 -3.85
N ASP A 109 -23.35 -19.05 -4.22
CA ASP A 109 -24.53 -18.81 -5.03
C ASP A 109 -25.65 -19.76 -4.64
N ALA A 110 -26.87 -19.30 -4.87
CA ALA A 110 -28.08 -20.10 -4.69
C ALA A 110 -29.06 -19.71 -5.78
N MET A 111 -29.45 -20.68 -6.58
CA MET A 111 -30.24 -20.48 -7.79
C MET A 111 -31.28 -21.57 -7.95
N ARG A 112 -32.44 -21.19 -8.46
CA ARG A 112 -33.49 -22.14 -8.82
C ARG A 112 -33.07 -22.86 -10.11
N LEU A 113 -32.98 -24.20 -10.06
CA LEU A 113 -32.58 -25.01 -11.21
C LEU A 113 -33.78 -25.30 -12.11
N ASP A 114 -34.92 -25.61 -11.49
CA ASP A 114 -36.22 -25.83 -12.12
C ASP A 114 -37.39 -25.58 -11.15
N GLU A 115 -38.59 -26.07 -11.49
CA GLU A 115 -39.78 -25.88 -10.66
C GLU A 115 -39.71 -26.56 -9.28
N SER A 116 -38.90 -27.60 -9.11
CA SER A 116 -38.81 -28.45 -7.92
C SER A 116 -37.42 -28.54 -7.28
N HIS A 117 -36.39 -27.96 -7.89
CA HIS A 117 -34.99 -28.08 -7.47
C HIS A 117 -34.33 -26.71 -7.33
N VAL A 118 -33.56 -26.56 -6.24
CA VAL A 118 -32.66 -25.43 -5.99
C VAL A 118 -31.25 -25.98 -5.87
N GLY A 119 -30.31 -25.31 -6.53
CA GLY A 119 -28.88 -25.56 -6.42
C GLY A 119 -28.24 -24.45 -5.61
N PHE A 120 -27.32 -24.81 -4.72
CA PHE A 120 -26.50 -23.86 -4.00
C PHE A 120 -25.09 -24.40 -3.87
N TYR A 121 -24.12 -23.50 -3.75
CA TYR A 121 -22.74 -23.86 -3.49
C TYR A 121 -22.03 -22.74 -2.74
N VAL A 122 -20.94 -23.11 -2.09
CA VAL A 122 -19.95 -22.21 -1.51
C VAL A 122 -18.60 -22.63 -2.09
N ALA A 123 -17.82 -21.67 -2.57
CA ALA A 123 -16.51 -21.88 -3.14
C ALA A 123 -15.50 -21.02 -2.38
N ASP A 124 -14.35 -21.60 -2.08
CA ASP A 124 -13.18 -20.91 -1.51
C ASP A 124 -12.02 -21.12 -2.48
N ALA A 125 -11.54 -20.02 -3.06
CA ALA A 125 -10.42 -20.01 -3.98
C ALA A 125 -9.11 -19.86 -3.21
N VAL A 126 -8.16 -20.76 -3.47
CA VAL A 126 -6.82 -20.72 -2.85
C VAL A 126 -6.15 -19.36 -3.06
N GLY A 127 -5.77 -18.71 -1.97
CA GLY A 127 -5.11 -17.40 -1.95
C GLY A 127 -5.94 -16.33 -1.24
N HIS A 128 -5.61 -15.07 -1.47
CA HIS A 128 -6.38 -13.94 -0.94
C HIS A 128 -6.33 -12.73 -1.90
N GLY A 129 -7.24 -11.79 -1.69
CA GLY A 129 -7.28 -10.54 -2.46
C GLY A 129 -7.81 -10.72 -3.88
N MET A 130 -7.35 -9.86 -4.79
CA MET A 130 -7.87 -9.76 -6.16
C MET A 130 -7.76 -11.04 -7.00
N PRO A 131 -6.63 -11.77 -7.02
CA PRO A 131 -6.52 -12.97 -7.86
C PRO A 131 -7.51 -14.07 -7.44
N ALA A 132 -7.66 -14.32 -6.14
CA ALA A 132 -8.61 -15.30 -5.62
C ALA A 132 -10.07 -14.90 -5.89
N ALA A 133 -10.38 -13.61 -5.76
CA ALA A 133 -11.70 -13.05 -6.07
C ALA A 133 -12.10 -13.18 -7.54
N LEU A 134 -11.14 -12.99 -8.45
CA LEU A 134 -11.38 -13.18 -9.88
C LEU A 134 -11.58 -14.66 -10.22
N LEU A 135 -10.79 -15.55 -9.61
CA LEU A 135 -10.95 -16.99 -9.80
C LEU A 135 -12.32 -17.48 -9.34
N SER A 136 -12.80 -17.04 -8.18
CA SER A 136 -14.14 -17.42 -7.73
C SER A 136 -15.23 -16.91 -8.68
N MET A 137 -15.16 -15.66 -9.16
CA MET A 137 -16.09 -15.19 -10.20
C MET A 137 -16.07 -16.04 -11.48
N PHE A 138 -14.87 -16.48 -11.91
CA PHE A 138 -14.75 -17.38 -13.05
C PHE A 138 -15.42 -18.73 -12.77
N MET A 139 -15.24 -19.30 -11.57
CA MET A 139 -15.92 -20.54 -11.17
C MET A 139 -17.44 -20.40 -11.28
N LYS A 140 -18.02 -19.26 -10.86
CA LYS A 140 -19.47 -19.03 -11.00
C LYS A 140 -19.92 -19.09 -12.45
N ASN A 141 -19.16 -18.50 -13.36
CA ASN A 141 -19.50 -18.44 -14.77
C ASN A 141 -19.28 -19.79 -15.48
N ALA A 142 -18.26 -20.55 -15.07
CA ALA A 142 -17.96 -21.88 -15.60
C ALA A 142 -18.88 -22.97 -15.05
N LEU A 143 -19.62 -22.70 -13.96
CA LEU A 143 -20.48 -23.68 -13.33
C LEU A 143 -21.71 -23.98 -14.21
N VAL A 144 -21.77 -25.21 -14.73
CA VAL A 144 -22.93 -25.72 -15.47
C VAL A 144 -23.73 -26.67 -14.57
N THR A 145 -25.01 -26.34 -14.38
CA THR A 145 -25.93 -27.11 -13.52
C THR A 145 -26.98 -27.92 -14.30
N LYS A 146 -27.15 -27.65 -15.60
CA LYS A 146 -28.08 -28.37 -16.46
C LYS A 146 -27.63 -28.41 -17.92
N ASP A 147 -28.00 -29.49 -18.59
CA ASP A 147 -27.88 -29.64 -20.04
C ASP A 147 -29.19 -29.23 -20.72
N ILE A 148 -29.08 -28.46 -21.80
CA ILE A 148 -30.21 -28.16 -22.68
C ILE A 148 -30.25 -29.26 -23.76
N ILE A 149 -31.33 -30.04 -23.77
CA ILE A 149 -31.54 -31.13 -24.72
C ILE A 149 -32.78 -30.87 -25.58
N PRO A 150 -32.89 -31.43 -26.80
CA PRO A 150 -34.10 -31.30 -27.60
C PRO A 150 -35.32 -31.81 -26.82
N GLY A 151 -36.28 -30.92 -26.55
CA GLY A 151 -37.50 -31.25 -25.80
C GLY A 151 -37.44 -31.03 -24.29
N GLY A 152 -36.36 -30.48 -23.71
CA GLY A 152 -36.33 -30.15 -22.29
C GLY A 152 -34.95 -29.81 -21.72
N TYR A 153 -34.73 -30.17 -20.47
CA TYR A 153 -33.43 -30.03 -19.80
C TYR A 153 -33.14 -31.28 -18.96
N ARG A 154 -31.85 -31.57 -18.77
CA ARG A 154 -31.38 -32.57 -17.81
C ARG A 154 -30.60 -31.87 -16.72
N LEU A 155 -31.07 -31.98 -15.48
CA LEU A 155 -30.29 -31.51 -14.34
C LEU A 155 -29.06 -32.41 -14.17
N LEU A 156 -27.93 -31.77 -13.93
CA LEU A 156 -26.69 -32.48 -13.62
C LEU A 156 -26.65 -32.81 -12.14
N THR A 157 -26.11 -33.98 -11.82
CA THR A 157 -25.79 -34.32 -10.44
C THR A 157 -24.66 -33.43 -9.93
N PRO A 158 -24.54 -33.19 -8.61
CA PRO A 158 -23.44 -32.40 -8.05
C PRO A 158 -22.06 -32.93 -8.47
N ALA A 159 -21.89 -34.24 -8.58
CA ALA A 159 -20.66 -34.87 -9.04
C ALA A 159 -20.35 -34.51 -10.51
N GLU A 160 -21.32 -34.62 -11.42
CA GLU A 160 -21.14 -34.23 -12.83
C GLU A 160 -20.83 -32.74 -12.98
N THR A 161 -21.54 -31.88 -12.24
CA THR A 161 -21.29 -30.43 -12.23
C THR A 161 -19.87 -30.12 -11.77
N MET A 162 -19.40 -30.75 -10.69
CA MET A 162 -18.03 -30.55 -10.18
C MET A 162 -16.97 -31.09 -11.15
N SER A 163 -17.19 -32.25 -11.77
CA SER A 163 -16.27 -32.79 -12.77
C SER A 163 -16.15 -31.86 -13.99
N ARG A 164 -17.25 -31.29 -14.45
CA ARG A 164 -17.23 -30.33 -15.56
C ARG A 164 -16.56 -29.02 -15.19
N LEU A 165 -16.85 -28.49 -14.00
CA LEU A 165 -16.19 -27.30 -13.49
C LEU A 165 -14.67 -27.52 -13.42
N ASN A 166 -14.23 -28.66 -12.89
CA ASN A 166 -12.82 -29.01 -12.82
C ASN A 166 -12.17 -29.05 -14.21
N ASN A 167 -12.81 -29.70 -15.18
CA ASN A 167 -12.27 -29.73 -16.55
C ASN A 167 -12.18 -28.33 -17.16
N SER A 168 -13.17 -27.47 -16.94
CA SER A 168 -13.15 -26.08 -17.40
C SER A 168 -12.08 -25.20 -16.71
N LEU A 169 -11.59 -25.59 -15.53
CA LEU A 169 -10.54 -24.88 -14.81
C LEU A 169 -9.12 -25.41 -15.15
N CYS A 170 -9.03 -26.62 -15.69
CA CYS A 170 -7.77 -27.28 -16.03
C CYS A 170 -7.39 -27.17 -17.52
N GLU A 171 -8.30 -26.71 -18.38
CA GLU A 171 -8.03 -26.30 -19.78
C GLU A 171 -7.40 -24.91 -19.83
#